data_AF-A0A9P7WYX8-F1
#
_entry.id   AF-A0A9P7WYX8-F1
#
_cell.length_a   1.000
_cell.length_b   1.000
_cell.length_c   1.000
_cell.angle_alpha   90.00
_cell.angle_beta   90.00
_cell.angle_gamma   90.00
#
_symmetry.space_group_name_H-M   'P 1'
#
loop_
_entity.id
_entity.type
_entity.pdbx_description
1 polymer ?
#
loop_
_entity_poly.entity_id
_entity_poly.type
_entity_poly.pdbx_seq_one_letter_code
_entity_poly.pdbx_strand_id
1 'polypeptide(L)'
;MFRFILLTFLLLALGILASPIPVPDATSILERAAAPPDNEARALEPRGKQTMTWFYPGMGACGKRNGSNDKIIAIPQALWANGKHCGKQVKISGNGKSVVATVQDMCPSDGGCPDSGHIDVSPATFKAISANYQQVGEMTIAWSFM
;
A
#
# COMPACT_ATOMS: atom_id res chain seq x y z
N MET A 1 83.02 -38.33 36.68
CA MET A 1 82.61 -39.19 35.53
C MET A 1 81.73 -38.31 34.64
N PHE A 2 82.31 -37.63 33.64
CA PHE A 2 82.26 -37.99 32.20
C PHE A 2 80.80 -37.98 31.68
N ARG A 3 80.31 -37.20 30.70
CA ARG A 3 80.85 -36.49 29.50
C ARG A 3 79.82 -35.40 29.12
N PHE A 4 80.17 -34.21 28.64
CA PHE A 4 80.58 -33.90 27.26
C PHE A 4 79.62 -34.45 26.17
N ILE A 5 79.38 -33.63 25.14
CA ILE A 5 79.25 -34.02 23.72
C ILE A 5 77.83 -34.17 23.10
N LEU A 6 77.67 -33.39 22.02
CA LEU A 6 76.98 -33.63 20.73
C LEU A 6 75.50 -34.04 20.72
N LEU A 7 74.63 -33.25 20.05
CA LEU A 7 74.31 -33.36 18.60
C LEU A 7 73.71 -34.71 18.20
N THR A 8 72.43 -34.67 17.80
CA THR A 8 71.81 -35.38 16.65
C THR A 8 70.34 -34.92 16.63
N PHE A 9 69.92 -33.94 15.83
CA PHE A 9 69.58 -33.96 14.40
C PHE A 9 68.73 -35.16 13.94
N LEU A 10 67.68 -34.81 13.18
CA LEU A 10 66.81 -35.63 12.31
C LEU A 10 65.64 -36.32 13.05
N LEU A 11 64.37 -36.12 12.68
CA LEU A 11 63.79 -36.14 11.32
C LEU A 11 62.55 -35.25 11.18
N LEU A 12 62.44 -34.64 10.00
CA LEU A 12 61.24 -34.01 9.45
C LEU A 12 60.06 -35.00 9.42
N ALA A 13 58.90 -34.51 9.85
CA ALA A 13 57.65 -34.80 9.16
C ALA A 13 56.78 -33.53 9.21
N LEU A 14 56.72 -32.82 8.08
CA LEU A 14 55.73 -31.78 7.84
C LEU A 14 54.35 -32.46 7.74
N GLY A 15 53.65 -32.54 8.86
CA GLY A 15 52.21 -32.76 8.90
C GLY A 15 51.52 -31.41 8.99
N ILE A 16 51.23 -30.79 7.85
CA ILE A 16 50.33 -29.63 7.81
C ILE A 16 48.93 -30.20 8.09
N LEU A 17 48.50 -30.15 9.34
CA LEU A 17 47.09 -30.33 9.68
C LEU A 17 46.38 -29.09 9.14
N ALA A 18 45.89 -29.18 7.90
CA ALA A 18 44.87 -28.30 7.39
C ALA A 18 43.65 -28.46 8.32
N SER A 19 43.55 -27.60 9.31
CA SER A 19 42.33 -27.42 10.07
C SER A 19 41.28 -26.95 9.05
N PRO A 20 40.06 -27.51 9.05
CA PRO A 20 39.00 -26.92 8.27
C PRO A 20 38.81 -25.48 8.79
N ILE A 21 39.10 -24.50 7.94
CA ILE A 21 38.68 -23.12 8.19
C ILE A 21 37.16 -23.18 8.28
N PRO A 22 36.53 -22.63 9.32
CA PRO A 22 35.10 -22.40 9.31
C PRO A 22 34.81 -21.43 8.16
N VAL A 23 34.39 -21.96 7.01
CA VAL A 23 33.72 -21.13 6.01
C VAL A 23 32.42 -20.66 6.67
N PRO A 24 32.16 -19.34 6.72
CA PRO A 24 30.83 -18.89 7.08
C PRO A 24 29.88 -19.49 6.05
N ASP A 25 29.01 -20.36 6.55
CA ASP A 25 27.96 -21.00 5.77
C ASP A 25 27.18 -19.90 5.04
N ALA A 26 27.09 -19.97 3.72
CA ALA A 26 26.50 -18.94 2.87
C ALA A 26 24.96 -18.92 2.97
N THR A 27 24.40 -19.37 4.09
CA THR A 27 22.99 -19.55 4.35
C THR A 27 22.38 -18.44 5.22
N SER A 28 23.14 -17.40 5.59
CA SER A 28 22.63 -16.26 6.36
C SER A 28 22.14 -15.05 5.53
N ILE A 29 22.06 -15.15 4.20
CA ILE A 29 21.43 -14.12 3.36
C ILE A 29 19.90 -14.27 3.22
N LEU A 30 19.29 -15.22 3.94
CA LEU A 30 17.84 -15.44 3.98
C LEU A 30 17.17 -14.96 5.28
N GLU A 31 17.70 -13.93 5.94
CA GLU A 31 16.93 -13.17 6.95
C GLU A 31 16.87 -11.68 6.57
N ARG A 32 16.70 -11.40 5.27
CA ARG A 32 16.11 -10.13 4.85
C ARG A 32 14.60 -10.32 4.84
N ALA A 33 13.98 -9.91 5.95
CA ALA A 33 12.55 -9.63 6.11
C ALA A 33 11.64 -10.36 5.12
N ALA A 34 11.05 -11.48 5.55
CA ALA A 34 9.88 -12.02 4.88
C ALA A 34 8.79 -10.93 4.87
N ALA A 35 8.75 -10.15 3.80
CA ALA A 35 7.58 -9.41 3.42
C ALA A 35 6.43 -10.42 3.30
N PRO A 36 5.23 -10.10 3.82
CA PRO A 36 4.08 -10.97 3.62
C PRO A 36 3.87 -11.20 2.12
N PRO A 37 3.42 -12.39 1.71
CA PRO A 37 3.30 -12.76 0.31
C PRO A 37 2.47 -11.71 -0.43
N ASP A 38 3.16 -11.01 -1.30
CA ASP A 38 2.63 -10.25 -2.40
C ASP A 38 1.79 -11.19 -3.25
N ASN A 39 0.47 -10.92 -3.35
CA ASN A 39 -0.35 -11.12 -4.56
C ASN A 39 -1.88 -11.13 -4.31
N GLU A 40 -2.43 -10.29 -3.42
CA GLU A 40 -3.87 -9.91 -3.55
C GLU A 40 -4.20 -8.43 -3.24
N ALA A 41 -3.30 -7.64 -2.65
CA ALA A 41 -3.67 -6.28 -2.20
C ALA A 41 -2.66 -5.19 -2.58
N ARG A 42 -1.97 -5.31 -3.72
CA ARG A 42 -1.64 -4.08 -4.46
C ARG A 42 -2.89 -3.64 -5.19
N ALA A 43 -3.89 -3.30 -4.38
CA ALA A 43 -4.99 -2.45 -4.79
C ALA A 43 -4.40 -1.30 -5.58
N LEU A 44 -5.17 -0.81 -6.53
CA LEU A 44 -4.88 0.39 -7.30
C LEU A 44 -4.89 1.58 -6.32
N GLU A 45 -3.93 1.63 -5.41
CA GLU A 45 -3.79 2.66 -4.40
C GLU A 45 -3.39 3.93 -5.14
N PRO A 46 -4.15 5.02 -4.98
CA PRO A 46 -3.73 6.30 -5.50
C PRO A 46 -2.38 6.69 -4.91
N ARG A 47 -1.39 6.92 -5.76
CA ARG A 47 -0.06 7.36 -5.36
C ARG A 47 -0.10 8.87 -5.18
N GLY A 48 0.17 9.38 -3.98
CA GLY A 48 0.24 10.82 -3.70
C GLY A 48 -0.79 11.29 -2.66
N LYS A 49 -1.05 12.60 -2.64
CA LYS A 49 -2.06 13.19 -1.74
C LYS A 49 -3.43 12.65 -2.12
N GLN A 50 -4.18 12.17 -1.14
CA GLN A 50 -5.55 11.71 -1.33
C GLN A 50 -6.51 12.66 -0.62
N THR A 51 -7.50 13.18 -1.35
CA THR A 51 -8.52 14.06 -0.77
C THR A 51 -9.91 13.63 -1.22
N MET A 52 -10.90 14.00 -0.42
CA MET A 52 -12.30 13.92 -0.82
C MET A 52 -13.00 15.27 -0.70
N THR A 53 -13.82 15.58 -1.70
CA THR A 53 -14.83 16.64 -1.70
C THR A 53 -16.22 16.03 -1.63
N TRP A 54 -17.28 16.83 -1.85
CA TRP A 54 -18.63 16.29 -1.97
C TRP A 54 -19.45 16.95 -3.09
N PHE A 55 -20.44 16.21 -3.58
CA PHE A 55 -21.44 16.67 -4.55
C PHE A 55 -22.86 16.23 -4.17
N TYR A 56 -23.87 16.78 -4.84
CA TYR A 56 -25.24 16.27 -4.77
C TYR A 56 -25.48 15.25 -5.88
N PRO A 57 -25.71 13.96 -5.55
CA PRO A 57 -25.89 12.93 -6.57
C PRO A 57 -27.14 13.12 -7.44
N GLY A 58 -27.02 12.68 -8.69
CA GLY A 58 -28.09 12.66 -9.69
C GLY A 58 -28.02 11.39 -10.52
N MET A 59 -28.09 11.52 -11.85
CA MET A 59 -27.77 10.42 -12.77
C MET A 59 -26.24 10.31 -12.88
N GLY A 60 -25.66 9.23 -12.37
CA GLY A 60 -24.22 9.01 -12.43
C GLY A 60 -23.77 8.36 -13.75
N ALA A 61 -22.48 8.45 -14.05
CA ALA A 61 -21.85 7.86 -15.23
C ALA A 61 -21.98 6.32 -15.29
N CYS A 62 -22.26 5.65 -14.17
CA CYS A 62 -22.60 4.23 -14.15
C CYS A 62 -24.06 3.91 -14.57
N GLY A 63 -24.83 4.91 -14.99
CA GLY A 63 -26.21 4.75 -15.46
C GLY A 63 -27.23 4.52 -14.34
N LYS A 64 -26.87 4.80 -13.08
CA LYS A 64 -27.77 4.71 -11.93
C LYS A 64 -28.07 6.10 -11.37
N ARG A 65 -29.32 6.27 -10.92
CA ARG A 65 -29.73 7.46 -10.20
C ARG A 65 -29.50 7.26 -8.70
N ASN A 66 -28.78 8.18 -8.07
CA ASN A 66 -28.51 8.19 -6.65
C ASN A 66 -28.95 9.51 -6.01
N GLY A 67 -29.12 9.49 -4.69
CA GLY A 67 -29.46 10.66 -3.89
C GLY A 67 -28.45 10.92 -2.78
N SER A 68 -28.63 12.04 -2.07
CA SER A 68 -27.71 12.49 -1.02
C SER A 68 -27.54 11.52 0.17
N ASN A 69 -28.49 10.60 0.34
CA ASN A 69 -28.48 9.60 1.41
C ASN A 69 -27.76 8.30 1.01
N ASP A 70 -27.42 8.11 -0.26
CA ASP A 70 -26.74 6.91 -0.75
C ASP A 70 -25.24 7.03 -0.52
N LYS A 71 -24.60 6.02 0.07
CA LYS A 71 -23.14 5.99 0.24
C LYS A 71 -22.43 5.66 -1.06
N ILE A 72 -22.28 6.68 -1.91
CA ILE A 72 -21.61 6.57 -3.20
C ILE A 72 -20.36 7.44 -3.30
N ILE A 73 -19.57 7.15 -4.33
CA ILE A 73 -18.37 7.87 -4.76
C ILE A 73 -18.38 8.05 -6.28
N ALA A 74 -17.95 9.23 -6.72
CA ALA A 74 -17.48 9.51 -8.06
C ALA A 74 -15.95 9.31 -8.08
N ILE A 75 -15.46 8.35 -8.86
CA ILE A 75 -14.02 8.10 -8.98
C ILE A 75 -13.40 9.04 -10.03
N PRO A 76 -12.13 9.44 -9.89
CA PRO A 76 -11.48 10.32 -10.86
C PRO A 76 -11.47 9.72 -12.26
N GLN A 77 -11.55 10.56 -13.29
CA GLN A 77 -11.47 10.16 -14.70
C GLN A 77 -10.26 9.26 -15.00
N ALA A 78 -9.13 9.51 -14.34
CA ALA A 78 -7.91 8.70 -14.45
C ALA A 78 -8.11 7.21 -14.09
N LEU A 79 -9.11 6.91 -13.26
CA LEU A 79 -9.48 5.56 -12.84
C LEU A 79 -10.79 5.07 -13.47
N TRP A 80 -11.45 5.88 -14.31
CA TRP A 80 -12.77 5.56 -14.85
C TRP A 80 -12.78 4.27 -15.67
N ALA A 81 -11.76 4.09 -16.52
CA ALA A 81 -11.55 2.88 -17.33
C ALA A 81 -12.84 2.40 -18.02
N ASN A 82 -13.56 3.31 -18.68
CA ASN A 82 -14.83 3.06 -19.35
C ASN A 82 -15.89 2.38 -18.45
N GLY A 83 -15.96 2.77 -17.18
CA GLY A 83 -16.95 2.24 -16.23
C GLY A 83 -16.61 0.86 -15.66
N LYS A 84 -15.40 0.33 -15.89
CA LYS A 84 -14.94 -0.98 -15.36
C LYS A 84 -15.08 -1.11 -13.83
N HIS A 85 -15.13 0.02 -13.14
CA HIS A 85 -15.23 0.08 -11.67
C HIS A 85 -16.64 0.33 -11.15
N CYS A 86 -17.64 0.48 -12.01
CA CYS A 86 -19.03 0.65 -11.58
C CYS A 86 -19.49 -0.50 -10.69
N GLY A 87 -20.14 -0.17 -9.58
CA GLY A 87 -20.62 -1.13 -8.59
C GLY A 87 -19.54 -1.71 -7.66
N LYS A 88 -18.25 -1.45 -7.92
CA LYS A 88 -17.19 -1.81 -6.98
C LYS A 88 -17.27 -0.96 -5.72
N GLN A 89 -16.72 -1.49 -4.64
CA GLN A 89 -16.68 -0.80 -3.35
C GLN A 89 -15.29 -0.23 -3.10
N VAL A 90 -15.28 0.87 -2.36
CA VAL A 90 -14.07 1.48 -1.82
C VAL A 90 -14.22 1.63 -0.32
N LYS A 91 -13.10 1.55 0.40
CA LYS A 91 -13.02 1.94 1.80
C LYS A 91 -12.37 3.31 1.88
N ILE A 92 -13.01 4.26 2.54
CA ILE A 92 -12.52 5.61 2.78
C ILE A 92 -12.30 5.76 4.28
N SER A 93 -11.15 6.28 4.69
CA SER A 93 -10.77 6.48 6.08
C SER A 93 -10.21 7.88 6.31
N GLY A 94 -10.61 8.52 7.41
CA GLY A 94 -10.17 9.85 7.80
C GLY A 94 -10.76 10.20 9.16
N ASN A 95 -10.14 11.14 9.88
CA ASN A 95 -10.66 11.61 11.18
C ASN A 95 -10.99 10.48 12.18
N GLY A 96 -10.19 9.40 12.19
CA GLY A 96 -10.40 8.22 13.04
C GLY A 96 -11.62 7.35 12.68
N LYS A 97 -12.27 7.60 11.53
CA LYS A 97 -13.46 6.87 11.07
C LYS A 97 -13.20 6.23 9.71
N SER A 98 -14.04 5.25 9.36
CA SER A 98 -14.06 4.64 8.03
C SER A 98 -15.49 4.47 7.51
N VAL A 99 -15.66 4.56 6.21
CA VAL A 99 -16.91 4.30 5.50
C VAL A 99 -16.64 3.48 4.23
N VAL A 100 -17.56 2.57 3.91
CA VAL A 100 -17.59 1.88 2.62
C VAL A 100 -18.59 2.60 1.72
N ALA A 101 -18.18 2.89 0.49
CA ALA A 101 -19.02 3.51 -0.53
C ALA A 101 -18.93 2.76 -1.85
N THR A 102 -19.97 2.86 -2.67
CA THR A 102 -20.04 2.21 -3.98
C THR A 102 -19.75 3.20 -5.10
N VAL A 103 -18.90 2.80 -6.05
CA VAL A 103 -18.64 3.57 -7.27
C VAL A 103 -19.90 3.62 -8.12
N GLN A 104 -20.45 4.82 -8.29
CA GLN A 104 -21.65 5.05 -9.12
C GLN A 104 -21.46 6.18 -10.13
N ASP A 105 -20.34 6.88 -10.09
CA ASP A 105 -20.12 8.04 -10.93
C ASP A 105 -18.64 8.24 -11.28
N MET A 106 -18.40 9.19 -12.18
CA MET A 106 -17.08 9.62 -12.63
C MET A 106 -16.92 11.11 -12.35
N CYS A 107 -15.82 11.48 -11.69
CA CYS A 107 -15.44 12.86 -11.44
C CYS A 107 -14.39 13.30 -12.46
N PRO A 108 -14.68 14.31 -13.31
CA PRO A 108 -13.73 14.76 -14.32
C PRO A 108 -12.61 15.59 -13.69
N SER A 109 -11.47 15.72 -14.39
CA SER A 109 -10.30 16.41 -13.86
C SER A 109 -10.52 17.90 -13.59
N ASP A 110 -11.36 18.57 -14.39
CA ASP A 110 -11.82 19.95 -14.19
C ASP A 110 -12.98 20.06 -13.19
N GLY A 111 -13.52 18.93 -12.72
CA GLY A 111 -14.56 18.82 -11.70
C GLY A 111 -14.05 18.63 -10.28
N GLY A 112 -12.74 18.85 -10.03
CA GLY A 112 -12.14 18.73 -8.69
C GLY A 112 -11.40 17.42 -8.43
N CYS A 113 -11.27 16.54 -9.44
CA CYS A 113 -10.52 15.29 -9.32
C CYS A 113 -9.32 15.24 -10.27
N PRO A 114 -8.27 16.05 -10.04
CA PRO A 114 -7.20 16.29 -11.02
C PRO A 114 -6.35 15.04 -11.34
N ASP A 115 -6.27 14.09 -10.41
CA ASP A 115 -5.54 12.83 -10.58
C ASP A 115 -6.22 11.68 -9.83
N SER A 116 -5.58 10.52 -9.79
CA SER A 116 -6.12 9.30 -9.17
C SER A 116 -6.42 9.40 -7.67
N GLY A 117 -5.85 10.37 -6.94
CA GLY A 117 -5.97 10.51 -5.48
C GLY A 117 -7.22 11.24 -5.02
N HIS A 118 -7.87 11.99 -5.90
CA HIS A 118 -8.93 12.93 -5.57
C HIS A 118 -10.29 12.35 -5.95
N ILE A 119 -11.17 12.23 -4.97
CA ILE A 119 -12.49 11.63 -5.13
C ILE A 119 -13.58 12.60 -4.71
N ASP A 120 -14.76 12.45 -5.31
CA ASP A 120 -15.92 13.25 -4.94
C ASP A 120 -17.02 12.34 -4.41
N VAL A 121 -17.59 12.64 -3.24
CA VAL A 121 -18.48 11.70 -2.55
C VAL A 121 -19.86 12.30 -2.26
N SER A 122 -20.84 11.43 -2.02
CA SER A 122 -22.15 11.88 -1.56
C SER A 122 -22.08 12.56 -0.17
N PRO A 123 -23.10 13.35 0.23
CA PRO A 123 -23.24 13.87 1.57
C PRO A 123 -23.24 12.77 2.64
N ALA A 124 -23.94 11.65 2.41
CA ALA A 124 -23.96 10.52 3.33
C ALA A 124 -22.57 9.89 3.54
N THR A 125 -21.76 9.79 2.47
CA THR A 125 -20.40 9.26 2.53
C THR A 125 -19.49 10.22 3.32
N PHE A 126 -19.48 11.51 2.99
CA PHE A 126 -18.63 12.49 3.69
C PHE A 126 -19.03 12.61 5.16
N LYS A 127 -20.35 12.71 5.45
CA LYS A 127 -20.90 12.84 6.80
C LYS A 127 -20.50 11.68 7.72
N ALA A 128 -20.30 10.48 7.17
CA ALA A 128 -19.83 9.33 7.94
C ALA A 128 -18.41 9.52 8.50
N ILE A 129 -17.58 10.36 7.84
CA ILE A 129 -16.21 10.70 8.26
C ILE A 129 -16.17 12.01 9.05
N SER A 130 -16.87 13.06 8.57
CA SER A 130 -16.94 14.37 9.21
C SER A 130 -18.37 14.88 9.25
N ALA A 131 -18.95 15.03 10.45
CA ALA A 131 -20.35 15.44 10.61
C ALA A 131 -20.63 16.84 10.03
N ASN A 132 -19.63 17.73 10.06
CA ASN A 132 -19.69 19.11 9.55
C ASN A 132 -19.10 19.20 8.14
N TYR A 133 -19.43 18.24 7.28
CA TYR A 133 -18.82 18.10 5.94
C TYR A 133 -18.98 19.36 5.08
N GLN A 134 -20.09 20.09 5.21
CA GLN A 134 -20.35 21.30 4.42
C GLN A 134 -19.37 22.43 4.74
N GLN A 135 -18.99 22.57 6.01
CA GLN A 135 -18.01 23.57 6.46
C GLN A 135 -16.58 23.15 6.12
N VAL A 136 -16.31 21.85 6.12
CA VAL A 136 -15.00 21.29 5.77
C VAL A 136 -14.74 21.42 4.26
N GLY A 137 -15.72 21.06 3.42
CA GLY A 137 -15.66 21.14 1.97
C GLY A 137 -14.76 20.08 1.33
N GLU A 138 -13.48 20.06 1.71
CA GLU A 138 -12.46 19.11 1.28
C GLU A 138 -11.69 18.59 2.49
N MET A 139 -11.32 17.31 2.50
CA MET A 139 -10.40 16.79 3.51
C MET A 139 -9.43 15.74 2.96
N THR A 140 -8.25 15.69 3.55
CA THR A 140 -7.29 14.60 3.32
C THR A 140 -7.80 13.31 3.97
N ILE A 141 -7.73 12.22 3.20
CA ILE A 141 -8.22 10.90 3.57
C ILE A 141 -7.23 9.84 3.10
N ALA A 142 -7.46 8.59 3.49
CA ALA A 142 -6.91 7.42 2.84
C ALA A 142 -8.06 6.62 2.22
N TRP A 143 -7.95 6.20 0.97
CA TRP A 143 -8.93 5.33 0.35
C TRP A 143 -8.32 4.30 -0.59
N SER A 144 -9.04 3.19 -0.72
CA SER A 144 -8.65 2.05 -1.55
C SER A 144 -9.86 1.35 -2.13
N PHE A 145 -9.70 0.72 -3.29
CA PHE A 145 -10.64 -0.30 -3.75
C PHE A 145 -10.61 -1.49 -2.80
N MET A 146 -11.79 -2.09 -2.56
CA MET A 146 -11.95 -3.33 -1.81
C MET A 146 -11.95 -4.54 -2.74
#